data_AF-A0A7X9FRG9-F1
#
_entry.id   AF-A0A7X9FRG9-F1
#
_cell.length_a   1.000
_cell.length_b   1.000
_cell.length_c   1.000
_cell.angle_alpha   90.00
_cell.angle_beta   90.00
_cell.angle_gamma   90.00
#
_symmetry.space_group_name_H-M   'P 1'
#
loop_
_entity.id
_entity.type
_entity.pdbx_description
1 polymer ?
#
loop_
_entity_poly.entity_id
_entity_poly.type
_entity_poly.pdbx_seq_one_letter_code
_entity_poly.pdbx_strand_id
1 'polypeptide(L)'
;MKTYYIGRFSIEVPAGMKIERNSKVRHVKIEEIVWPKEVSHEQAYTNEWYKFLADIKKLGPPRGTDKVILKMQDFSEMGATAKGVFYHKDGDAADEATWSLLLDVGNIGVLFTGRSVLVEKENKSNLMLNNIENIFRSYHLPISKTYYPKENYFYLQHGIIDLPYNWQEESYAYFEGSPLELVLTINMEMDSRHKIETLGLIEKTKGLLAAAALQTSGSITKIRLNKREVAGMKGEESILRITE
;
A
#
# COMPACT_ATOMS: atom_id res chain seq x y z
N MET A 1 3.27 0.63 25.77
CA MET A 1 3.12 0.02 24.42
C MET A 1 1.97 0.71 23.72
N LYS A 2 1.94 0.70 22.39
CA LYS A 2 0.82 1.18 21.58
C LYS A 2 0.54 0.17 20.47
N THR A 3 -0.73 -0.22 20.32
CA THR A 3 -1.19 -1.13 19.28
C THR A 3 -1.43 -0.38 17.99
N TYR A 4 -0.98 -0.95 16.88
CA TYR A 4 -1.15 -0.46 15.53
C TYR A 4 -1.76 -1.56 14.68
N TYR A 5 -2.89 -1.28 14.04
CA TYR A 5 -3.50 -2.15 13.04
C TYR A 5 -2.92 -1.82 11.67
N ILE A 6 -2.49 -2.82 10.91
CA ILE A 6 -1.83 -2.67 9.61
C ILE A 6 -2.29 -3.82 8.72
N GLY A 7 -2.93 -3.50 7.59
CA GLY A 7 -3.54 -4.53 6.73
C GLY A 7 -4.53 -5.37 7.54
N ARG A 8 -4.35 -6.69 7.59
CA ARG A 8 -5.21 -7.58 8.38
C ARG A 8 -4.68 -7.94 9.77
N PHE A 9 -3.58 -7.31 10.19
CA PHE A 9 -2.87 -7.67 11.41
C PHE A 9 -2.78 -6.51 12.39
N SER A 10 -2.38 -6.81 13.62
CA SER A 10 -2.05 -5.83 14.64
C SER A 10 -0.68 -6.11 15.24
N ILE A 11 0.07 -5.05 15.55
CA ILE A 11 1.34 -5.12 16.29
C ILE A 11 1.36 -4.13 17.44
N GLU A 12 2.01 -4.50 18.54
CA GLU A 12 2.32 -3.59 19.63
C GLU A 12 3.79 -3.15 19.57
N VAL A 13 4.02 -1.83 19.58
CA VAL A 13 5.37 -1.25 19.60
C VAL A 13 5.50 -0.21 20.73
N PRO A 14 6.71 0.24 21.09
CA PRO A 14 6.90 1.36 22.02
C PRO A 14 6.14 2.62 21.59
N ALA A 15 5.54 3.31 22.56
CA ALA A 15 4.63 4.44 22.28
C ALA A 15 5.32 5.65 21.62
N GLY A 16 6.64 5.79 21.78
CA GLY A 16 7.43 6.86 21.17
C GLY A 16 7.78 6.66 19.70
N MET A 17 7.54 5.47 19.14
CA MET A 17 7.83 5.22 17.73
C MET A 17 6.82 5.91 16.80
N LYS A 18 7.34 6.60 15.78
CA LYS A 18 6.57 7.10 14.64
C LYS A 18 6.34 5.98 13.65
N ILE A 19 5.30 6.10 12.82
CA ILE A 19 4.98 5.10 11.79
C ILE A 19 4.74 5.77 10.44
N GLU A 20 5.29 5.18 9.39
CA GLU A 20 4.90 5.41 7.99
C GLU A 20 4.27 4.15 7.41
N ARG A 21 3.26 4.30 6.55
CA ARG A 21 2.50 3.17 6.00
C ARG A 21 2.28 3.31 4.51
N ASN A 22 2.31 2.17 3.82
CA ASN A 22 1.81 2.05 2.46
C ASN A 22 0.95 0.79 2.35
N SER A 23 -0.13 0.86 1.58
CA SER A 23 -1.05 -0.27 1.42
C SER A 23 -1.52 -0.43 -0.01
N LYS A 24 -1.74 -1.69 -0.39
CA LYS A 24 -2.34 -2.07 -1.66
C LYS A 24 -3.40 -3.13 -1.40
N VAL A 25 -4.60 -2.95 -1.93
CA VAL A 25 -5.70 -3.91 -1.84
C VAL A 25 -6.15 -4.24 -3.24
N ARG A 26 -6.19 -5.52 -3.59
CA ARG A 26 -6.63 -6.03 -4.90
C ARG A 26 -5.95 -5.31 -6.08
N HIS A 27 -4.63 -5.16 -6.01
CA HIS A 27 -3.79 -4.42 -6.96
C HIS A 27 -4.01 -2.89 -7.04
N VAL A 28 -4.72 -2.30 -6.08
CA VAL A 28 -4.96 -0.86 -6.02
C VAL A 28 -4.16 -0.28 -4.86
N LYS A 29 -3.20 0.61 -5.16
CA LYS A 29 -2.47 1.39 -4.17
C LYS A 29 -3.44 2.39 -3.52
N ILE A 30 -3.35 2.54 -2.21
CA ILE A 30 -4.21 3.43 -1.43
C ILE A 30 -3.34 4.42 -0.66
N GLU A 31 -3.60 5.70 -0.84
CA GLU A 31 -2.91 6.79 -0.14
C GLU A 31 -3.94 7.66 0.58
N GLU A 32 -3.77 7.82 1.90
CA GLU A 32 -4.65 8.66 2.72
C GLU A 32 -3.98 10.00 2.99
N ILE A 33 -4.67 11.08 2.65
CA ILE A 33 -4.17 12.45 2.68
C ILE A 33 -4.98 13.22 3.71
N VAL A 34 -4.36 13.65 4.80
CA VAL A 34 -5.05 14.47 5.80
C VAL A 34 -5.21 15.89 5.27
N TRP A 35 -6.43 16.40 5.24
CA TRP A 35 -6.70 17.76 4.80
C TRP A 35 -6.09 18.80 5.75
N PRO A 36 -5.49 19.89 5.24
CA PRO A 36 -5.06 21.01 6.07
C PRO A 36 -6.26 21.61 6.83
N LYS A 37 -6.02 22.10 8.05
CA LYS A 37 -7.09 22.66 8.89
C LYS A 37 -7.41 24.11 8.53
N GLU A 38 -6.54 24.74 7.76
CA GLU A 38 -6.56 26.17 7.42
C GLU A 38 -7.50 26.49 6.25
N VAL A 39 -7.99 25.48 5.53
CA VAL A 39 -8.89 25.61 4.37
C VAL A 39 -10.10 24.69 4.52
N SER A 40 -11.18 24.94 3.77
CA SER A 40 -12.30 24.00 3.73
C SER A 40 -11.90 22.67 3.08
N HIS A 41 -12.58 21.59 3.46
CA HIS A 41 -12.40 20.26 2.85
C HIS A 41 -12.54 20.28 1.31
N GLU A 42 -13.56 20.95 0.77
CA GLU A 42 -13.78 21.14 -0.67
C GLU A 42 -12.59 21.83 -1.36
N GLN A 43 -11.99 22.84 -0.71
CA GLN A 43 -10.84 23.55 -1.24
C GLN A 43 -9.58 22.68 -1.18
N ALA A 44 -9.36 21.96 -0.07
CA ALA A 44 -8.26 21.00 0.06
C ALA A 44 -8.34 19.92 -1.02
N TYR A 45 -9.52 19.30 -1.18
CA TYR A 45 -9.80 18.31 -2.21
C TYR A 45 -9.52 18.84 -3.62
N THR A 46 -10.04 20.03 -3.94
CA THR A 46 -9.86 20.66 -5.25
C THR A 46 -8.39 20.93 -5.55
N ASN A 47 -7.65 21.45 -4.56
CA ASN A 47 -6.22 21.72 -4.68
C ASN A 47 -5.42 20.43 -4.91
N GLU A 48 -5.68 19.38 -4.13
CA GLU A 48 -4.96 18.11 -4.28
C GLU A 48 -5.29 17.43 -5.61
N TRP A 49 -6.54 17.51 -6.07
CA TRP A 49 -6.93 17.03 -7.40
C TRP A 49 -6.16 17.73 -8.51
N TYR A 50 -6.09 19.08 -8.47
CA TYR A 50 -5.37 19.83 -9.50
C TYR A 50 -3.85 19.62 -9.45
N LYS A 51 -3.28 19.48 -8.25
CA LYS A 51 -1.87 19.11 -8.07
C LYS A 51 -1.59 17.74 -8.69
N PHE A 52 -2.41 16.74 -8.38
CA PHE A 52 -2.30 15.41 -8.96
C PHE A 52 -2.42 15.42 -10.50
N LEU A 53 -3.41 16.14 -11.04
CA LEU A 53 -3.54 16.31 -12.50
C LEU A 53 -2.35 17.05 -13.12
N ALA A 54 -1.76 18.03 -12.42
CA ALA A 54 -0.57 18.72 -12.90
C ALA A 54 0.62 17.76 -12.97
N ASP A 55 0.78 16.87 -12.01
CA ASP A 55 1.82 15.84 -12.03
C ASP A 55 1.62 14.83 -13.15
N ILE A 56 0.38 14.39 -13.41
CA ILE A 56 0.06 13.56 -14.59
C ILE A 56 0.42 14.28 -15.90
N LYS A 57 0.11 15.57 -16.01
CA LYS A 57 0.39 16.35 -17.24
C LYS A 57 1.88 16.55 -17.51
N LYS A 58 2.75 16.37 -16.52
CA LYS A 58 4.21 16.42 -16.71
C LYS A 58 4.77 15.13 -17.31
N LEU A 59 4.00 14.05 -17.33
CA LEU A 59 4.43 12.79 -17.94
C LEU A 59 4.55 12.96 -19.46
N GLY A 60 5.50 12.26 -20.07
CA GLY A 60 5.56 12.14 -21.52
C GLY A 60 4.56 11.10 -22.01
N PRO A 61 3.82 11.34 -23.12
CA PRO A 61 2.96 10.31 -23.68
C PRO A 61 3.83 9.13 -24.19
N PRO A 62 3.36 7.88 -24.07
CA PRO A 62 4.09 6.74 -24.60
C PRO A 62 4.21 6.82 -26.13
N ARG A 63 5.26 6.19 -26.66
CA ARG A 63 5.55 6.21 -28.10
C ARG A 63 4.35 5.69 -28.90
N GLY A 64 3.84 6.50 -29.81
CA GLY A 64 2.69 6.17 -30.65
C GLY A 64 1.37 6.77 -30.16
N THR A 65 1.39 7.53 -29.07
CA THR A 65 0.26 8.33 -28.58
C THR A 65 0.63 9.82 -28.54
N ASP A 66 -0.38 10.70 -28.59
CA ASP A 66 -0.24 12.16 -28.52
C ASP A 66 -0.66 12.75 -27.17
N LYS A 67 -1.29 11.93 -26.30
CA LYS A 67 -1.92 12.36 -25.06
C LYS A 67 -1.59 11.40 -23.92
N VAL A 68 -1.35 11.97 -22.74
CA VAL A 68 -1.18 11.20 -21.49
C VAL A 68 -2.55 10.83 -20.90
N ILE A 69 -3.48 11.77 -20.87
CA ILE A 69 -4.81 11.58 -20.27
C ILE A 69 -5.77 11.09 -21.35
N LEU A 70 -6.36 9.91 -21.12
CA LEU A 70 -7.33 9.28 -22.02
C LEU A 70 -8.77 9.64 -21.63
N LYS A 71 -9.06 9.68 -20.32
CA LYS A 71 -10.40 9.96 -19.80
C LYS A 71 -10.33 10.65 -18.44
N MET A 72 -11.27 11.54 -18.18
CA MET A 72 -11.59 12.02 -16.84
C MET A 72 -13.08 11.78 -16.58
N GLN A 73 -13.44 11.48 -15.33
CA GLN A 73 -14.80 11.18 -14.95
C GLN A 73 -15.07 11.65 -13.52
N ASP A 74 -16.22 12.30 -13.32
CA ASP A 74 -16.74 12.59 -11.99
C ASP A 74 -17.59 11.41 -11.50
N PHE A 75 -17.52 11.11 -10.20
CA PHE A 75 -18.19 9.98 -9.56
C PHE A 75 -19.18 10.46 -8.48
N SER A 76 -19.98 11.47 -8.83
CA SER A 76 -20.96 12.09 -7.91
C SER A 76 -22.02 11.14 -7.37
N GLU A 77 -22.34 10.08 -8.12
CA GLU A 77 -23.33 9.06 -7.73
C GLU A 77 -22.87 8.17 -6.56
N MET A 78 -21.61 8.28 -6.15
CA MET A 78 -21.04 7.46 -5.06
C MET A 78 -21.22 8.07 -3.67
N GLY A 79 -22.00 9.16 -3.55
CA GLY A 79 -22.35 9.78 -2.27
C GLY A 79 -21.24 10.66 -1.66
N ALA A 80 -20.07 10.72 -2.30
CA ALA A 80 -18.94 11.56 -1.91
C ALA A 80 -18.38 12.28 -3.14
N THR A 81 -17.69 13.41 -2.91
CA THR A 81 -16.98 14.11 -3.98
C THR A 81 -15.82 13.25 -4.45
N ALA A 82 -15.95 12.68 -5.64
CA ALA A 82 -14.96 11.78 -6.20
C ALA A 82 -14.71 12.10 -7.68
N LYS A 83 -13.44 12.05 -8.07
CA LYS A 83 -12.97 12.30 -9.43
C LYS A 83 -11.95 11.24 -9.81
N GLY A 84 -11.99 10.80 -11.05
CA GLY A 84 -11.04 9.84 -11.57
C GLY A 84 -10.47 10.24 -12.92
N VAL A 85 -9.29 9.73 -13.19
CA VAL A 85 -8.53 9.96 -14.41
C VAL A 85 -7.94 8.64 -14.88
N PHE A 86 -8.09 8.36 -16.18
CA PHE A 86 -7.48 7.25 -16.89
C PHE A 86 -6.36 7.79 -17.76
N TYR A 87 -5.13 7.37 -17.49
CA TYR A 87 -3.95 7.99 -18.10
C TYR A 87 -2.78 7.01 -18.22
N HIS A 88 -1.85 7.32 -19.12
CA HIS A 88 -0.58 6.60 -19.23
C HIS A 88 0.38 7.02 -18.11
N LYS A 89 0.85 6.08 -17.30
CA LYS A 89 1.94 6.37 -16.34
C LYS A 89 3.30 6.18 -17.00
N ASP A 90 4.36 6.60 -16.31
CA ASP A 90 5.72 6.38 -16.78
C ASP A 90 6.00 4.89 -17.00
N GLY A 91 6.59 4.57 -18.15
CA GLY A 91 6.89 3.20 -18.59
C GLY A 91 5.73 2.41 -19.20
N ASP A 92 4.50 2.96 -19.27
CA ASP A 92 3.39 2.28 -19.96
C ASP A 92 3.64 2.16 -21.47
N ALA A 93 3.16 1.06 -22.07
CA ALA A 93 3.01 0.98 -23.53
C ALA A 93 1.84 1.84 -24.03
N ALA A 94 1.78 2.08 -25.36
CA ALA A 94 0.73 2.88 -25.98
C ALA A 94 -0.69 2.31 -25.77
N ASP A 95 -0.80 1.00 -25.53
CA ASP A 95 -2.05 0.29 -25.27
C ASP A 95 -2.28 0.01 -23.78
N GLU A 96 -1.46 0.56 -22.88
CA GLU A 96 -1.60 0.40 -21.42
C GLU A 96 -1.91 1.72 -20.74
N ALA A 97 -2.81 1.72 -19.76
CA ALA A 97 -3.08 2.90 -18.95
C ALA A 97 -3.55 2.52 -17.55
N THR A 98 -3.55 3.48 -16.64
CA THR A 98 -3.90 3.33 -15.23
C THR A 98 -5.07 4.22 -14.87
N TRP A 99 -5.98 3.69 -14.04
CA TRP A 99 -7.01 4.47 -13.37
C TRP A 99 -6.52 4.96 -12.01
N SER A 100 -6.72 6.24 -11.73
CA SER A 100 -6.61 6.81 -10.38
C SER A 100 -7.85 7.59 -10.01
N LEU A 101 -8.36 7.38 -8.80
CA LEU A 101 -9.56 8.03 -8.25
C LEU A 101 -9.22 8.71 -6.93
N LEU A 102 -9.53 10.01 -6.81
CA LEU A 102 -9.44 10.76 -5.56
C LEU A 102 -10.83 10.95 -4.97
N LEU A 103 -10.98 10.44 -3.74
CA LEU A 103 -12.18 10.50 -2.93
C LEU A 103 -12.01 11.52 -1.80
N ASP A 104 -13.02 12.33 -1.53
CA ASP A 104 -13.14 13.14 -0.32
C ASP A 104 -13.99 12.46 0.77
N VAL A 105 -13.40 12.15 1.93
CA VAL A 105 -14.08 11.51 3.08
C VAL A 105 -13.98 12.41 4.31
N GLY A 106 -14.51 13.63 4.19
CA GLY A 106 -14.61 14.57 5.31
C GLY A 106 -13.30 15.29 5.56
N ASN A 107 -12.50 14.85 6.53
CA ASN A 107 -11.22 15.50 6.86
C ASN A 107 -10.01 14.83 6.21
N ILE A 108 -10.24 13.86 5.33
CA ILE A 108 -9.22 13.04 4.68
C ILE A 108 -9.62 12.79 3.23
N GLY A 109 -8.63 12.83 2.34
CA GLY A 109 -8.75 12.32 0.98
C GLY A 109 -8.16 10.93 0.84
N VAL A 110 -8.70 10.14 -0.07
CA VAL A 110 -8.18 8.82 -0.39
C VAL A 110 -7.92 8.73 -1.87
N LEU A 111 -6.65 8.60 -2.24
CA LEU A 111 -6.23 8.37 -3.62
C LEU A 111 -6.06 6.87 -3.85
N PHE A 112 -6.92 6.33 -4.70
CA PHE A 112 -6.83 4.96 -5.20
C PHE A 112 -6.12 4.96 -6.54
N THR A 113 -5.07 4.17 -6.71
CA THR A 113 -4.36 4.03 -7.99
C THR A 113 -4.23 2.56 -8.36
N GLY A 114 -4.88 2.17 -9.47
CA GLY A 114 -4.82 0.81 -9.99
C GLY A 114 -3.45 0.45 -10.58
N ARG A 115 -3.28 -0.82 -10.95
CA ARG A 115 -2.21 -1.21 -11.88
C ARG A 115 -2.57 -0.82 -13.31
N SER A 116 -1.57 -0.73 -14.18
CA SER A 116 -1.80 -0.55 -15.62
C SER A 116 -2.56 -1.75 -16.19
N VAL A 117 -3.48 -1.44 -17.10
CA VAL A 117 -4.31 -2.40 -17.82
C VAL A 117 -4.36 -2.02 -19.30
N LEU A 118 -4.67 -3.01 -20.14
CA LEU A 118 -4.84 -2.78 -21.57
C LEU A 118 -6.05 -1.88 -21.82
N VAL A 119 -5.84 -0.76 -22.50
CA VAL A 119 -6.84 0.28 -22.80
C VAL A 119 -8.07 -0.32 -23.48
N GLU A 120 -7.87 -1.18 -24.49
CA GLU A 120 -8.98 -1.82 -25.21
C GLU A 120 -9.84 -2.68 -24.28
N LYS A 121 -9.21 -3.45 -23.39
CA LYS A 121 -9.93 -4.33 -22.45
C LYS A 121 -10.65 -3.51 -21.39
N GLU A 122 -10.02 -2.45 -20.89
CA GLU A 122 -10.62 -1.58 -19.89
C GLU A 122 -11.82 -0.83 -20.47
N ASN A 123 -11.72 -0.29 -21.69
CA ASN A 123 -12.84 0.37 -22.37
C ASN A 123 -14.04 -0.56 -22.61
N LYS A 124 -13.82 -1.87 -22.76
CA LYS A 124 -14.88 -2.86 -22.96
C LYS A 124 -15.53 -3.34 -21.66
N SER A 125 -14.77 -3.41 -20.56
CA SER A 125 -15.20 -4.11 -19.35
C SER A 125 -15.21 -3.29 -18.07
N ASN A 126 -14.48 -2.16 -18.04
CA ASN A 126 -14.21 -1.36 -16.84
C ASN A 126 -13.73 -2.21 -15.67
N LEU A 127 -12.94 -3.27 -15.91
CA LEU A 127 -12.61 -4.24 -14.87
C LEU A 127 -11.80 -3.60 -13.73
N MET A 128 -10.79 -2.78 -14.05
CA MET A 128 -10.00 -2.10 -13.03
C MET A 128 -10.81 -1.01 -12.34
N LEU A 129 -11.54 -0.21 -13.12
CA LEU A 129 -12.41 0.83 -12.56
C LEU A 129 -13.42 0.24 -11.57
N ASN A 130 -14.18 -0.79 -11.98
CA ASN A 130 -15.15 -1.47 -11.12
C ASN A 130 -14.50 -2.07 -9.85
N ASN A 131 -13.25 -2.55 -9.94
CA ASN A 131 -12.51 -3.01 -8.77
C ASN A 131 -12.17 -1.86 -7.82
N ILE A 132 -11.71 -0.72 -8.33
CA ILE A 132 -11.47 0.49 -7.53
C ILE A 132 -12.77 0.97 -6.89
N GLU A 133 -13.87 1.03 -7.64
CA GLU A 133 -15.19 1.43 -7.13
C GLU A 133 -15.69 0.50 -6.00
N ASN A 134 -15.43 -0.82 -6.12
CA ASN A 134 -15.79 -1.76 -5.07
C ASN A 134 -14.98 -1.53 -3.77
N ILE A 135 -13.68 -1.26 -3.90
CA ILE A 135 -12.82 -0.92 -2.76
C ILE A 135 -13.27 0.40 -2.14
N PHE A 136 -13.52 1.41 -2.98
CA PHE A 136 -14.04 2.71 -2.60
C PHE A 136 -15.31 2.59 -1.75
N ARG A 137 -16.31 1.83 -2.22
CA ARG A 137 -17.61 1.69 -1.53
C ARG A 137 -17.49 0.98 -0.19
N SER A 138 -16.39 0.24 -0.01
CA SER A 138 -16.09 -0.51 1.20
C SER A 138 -15.15 0.26 2.14
N TYR A 139 -14.63 1.41 1.71
CA TYR A 139 -13.84 2.29 2.54
C TYR A 139 -14.74 3.08 3.48
N HIS A 140 -14.38 3.12 4.76
CA HIS A 140 -15.04 4.00 5.72
C HIS A 140 -14.07 4.43 6.83
N LEU A 141 -14.34 5.60 7.40
CA LEU A 141 -13.68 6.03 8.62
C LEU A 141 -14.19 5.20 9.81
N PRO A 142 -13.34 4.89 10.79
CA PRO A 142 -13.75 4.21 12.01
C PRO A 142 -14.65 5.11 12.86
N ILE A 143 -15.81 4.58 13.28
CA ILE A 143 -16.80 5.30 14.10
C ILE A 143 -16.26 5.63 15.50
N SER A 144 -15.28 4.87 15.99
CA SER A 144 -14.61 5.14 17.27
C SER A 144 -13.13 4.74 17.22
N LYS A 145 -12.31 5.34 18.10
CA LYS A 145 -10.90 4.95 18.30
C LYS A 145 -10.75 3.56 18.92
N THR A 146 -11.83 2.99 19.45
CA THR A 146 -11.88 1.63 19.99
C THR A 146 -12.13 0.69 18.83
N TYR A 147 -11.05 0.24 18.18
CA TYR A 147 -11.13 -0.70 17.08
C TYR A 147 -11.54 -2.08 17.59
N TYR A 148 -12.67 -2.57 17.09
CA TYR A 148 -13.03 -3.98 17.22
C TYR A 148 -12.55 -4.70 15.95
N PRO A 149 -11.56 -5.62 16.05
CA PRO A 149 -11.16 -6.43 14.91
C PRO A 149 -12.36 -7.20 14.37
N LYS A 150 -12.69 -6.97 13.09
CA LYS A 150 -13.61 -7.81 12.33
C LYS A 150 -12.84 -8.56 11.27
N GLU A 151 -13.33 -9.76 10.94
CA GLU A 151 -12.67 -10.72 10.05
C GLU A 151 -12.29 -10.13 8.69
N ASN A 152 -13.16 -9.30 8.11
CA ASN A 152 -12.95 -8.76 6.77
C ASN A 152 -12.21 -7.41 6.73
N TYR A 153 -11.84 -6.84 7.87
CA TYR A 153 -11.27 -5.50 7.89
C TYR A 153 -9.82 -5.50 7.43
N PHE A 154 -9.55 -4.61 6.46
CA PHE A 154 -8.21 -4.23 6.08
C PHE A 154 -7.94 -2.80 6.58
N TYR A 155 -7.02 -2.67 7.53
CA TYR A 155 -6.71 -1.45 8.24
C TYR A 155 -5.66 -0.60 7.52
N LEU A 156 -6.02 0.65 7.26
CA LEU A 156 -5.13 1.69 6.74
C LEU A 156 -4.64 2.58 7.89
N GLN A 157 -4.05 3.74 7.60
CA GLN A 157 -3.58 4.66 8.64
C GLN A 157 -4.75 5.33 9.37
N HIS A 158 -5.78 5.72 8.62
CA HIS A 158 -6.90 6.49 9.11
C HIS A 158 -8.25 5.78 8.88
N GLY A 159 -8.37 5.01 7.82
CA GLY A 159 -9.59 4.30 7.44
C GLY A 159 -9.48 2.78 7.49
N ILE A 160 -10.59 2.15 7.09
CA ILE A 160 -10.76 0.71 7.01
C ILE A 160 -11.40 0.39 5.67
N ILE A 161 -11.01 -0.72 5.05
CA ILE A 161 -11.73 -1.33 3.93
C ILE A 161 -12.40 -2.61 4.43
N ASP A 162 -13.73 -2.67 4.37
CA ASP A 162 -14.53 -3.84 4.72
C ASP A 162 -14.75 -4.72 3.49
N LEU A 163 -13.75 -5.52 3.13
CA LEU A 163 -13.84 -6.47 2.03
C LEU A 163 -13.29 -7.84 2.42
N PRO A 164 -13.99 -8.93 2.06
CA PRO A 164 -13.43 -10.25 2.22
C PRO A 164 -12.13 -10.37 1.44
N TYR A 165 -11.22 -11.17 1.99
CA TYR A 165 -9.97 -11.51 1.34
C TYR A 165 -10.26 -12.33 0.08
N ASN A 166 -9.93 -11.78 -1.09
CA ASN A 166 -10.17 -12.43 -2.38
C ASN A 166 -8.93 -12.44 -3.29
N TRP A 167 -8.11 -11.38 -3.27
CA TRP A 167 -6.98 -11.17 -4.18
C TRP A 167 -5.78 -10.57 -3.47
N GLN A 168 -4.78 -10.15 -4.24
CA GLN A 168 -3.52 -9.61 -3.76
C GLN A 168 -3.71 -8.46 -2.77
N GLU A 169 -3.03 -8.54 -1.62
CA GLU A 169 -3.01 -7.50 -0.60
C GLU A 169 -1.56 -7.29 -0.15
N GLU A 170 -1.16 -6.03 0.00
CA GLU A 170 0.14 -5.64 0.54
C GLU A 170 -0.02 -4.58 1.61
N SER A 171 0.83 -4.63 2.63
CA SER A 171 1.00 -3.55 3.58
C SER A 171 2.44 -3.45 4.04
N TYR A 172 2.93 -2.22 4.03
CA TYR A 172 4.23 -1.83 4.52
C TYR A 172 4.03 -0.94 5.74
N ALA A 173 4.79 -1.19 6.80
CA ALA A 173 4.90 -0.28 7.92
C ALA A 173 6.35 -0.13 8.36
N TYR A 174 6.77 1.11 8.54
CA TYR A 174 8.10 1.47 9.01
C TYR A 174 7.98 2.24 10.31
N PHE A 175 8.69 1.80 11.34
CA PHE A 175 8.71 2.42 12.66
C PHE A 175 10.11 2.89 13.02
N GLU A 176 10.20 4.11 13.52
CA GLU A 176 11.45 4.74 13.95
C GLU A 176 11.27 5.69 15.15
N GLY A 177 12.37 6.26 15.65
CA GLY A 177 12.35 7.24 16.75
C GLY A 177 12.37 6.61 18.15
N SER A 178 12.79 5.35 18.26
CA SER A 178 13.05 4.71 19.55
C SER A 178 14.27 5.34 20.25
N PRO A 179 14.27 5.49 21.59
CA PRO A 179 15.47 5.88 22.35
C PRO A 179 16.65 4.93 22.18
N LEU A 180 16.40 3.71 21.72
CA LEU A 180 17.43 2.69 21.42
C LEU A 180 17.84 2.69 19.94
N GLU A 181 17.45 3.71 19.18
CA GLU A 181 17.72 3.84 17.74
C GLU A 181 17.24 2.64 16.91
N LEU A 182 16.22 1.95 17.42
CA LEU A 182 15.62 0.79 16.77
C LEU A 182 14.72 1.23 15.62
N VAL A 183 14.91 0.55 14.49
CA VAL A 183 14.06 0.61 13.32
C VAL A 183 13.34 -0.73 13.17
N LEU A 184 12.02 -0.69 12.92
CA LEU A 184 11.23 -1.88 12.64
C LEU A 184 10.49 -1.70 11.32
N THR A 185 10.71 -2.61 10.39
CA THR A 185 9.99 -2.68 9.11
C THR A 185 9.13 -3.93 9.08
N ILE A 186 7.87 -3.78 8.69
CA ILE A 186 6.91 -4.88 8.51
C ILE A 186 6.42 -4.84 7.09
N ASN A 187 6.65 -5.95 6.37
CA ASN A 187 6.12 -6.17 5.04
C ASN A 187 5.15 -7.34 5.11
N MET A 188 3.92 -7.09 4.70
CA MET A 188 2.90 -8.10 4.51
C MET A 188 2.60 -8.12 3.04
N GLU A 189 2.84 -9.26 2.40
CA GLU A 189 2.52 -9.50 1.01
C GLU A 189 1.75 -10.81 0.94
N MET A 190 0.63 -10.78 0.23
CA MET A 190 -0.16 -11.97 -0.02
C MET A 190 -0.56 -11.98 -1.48
N ASP A 191 -0.04 -12.94 -2.24
CA ASP A 191 -0.46 -13.17 -3.63
C ASP A 191 -1.37 -14.42 -3.69
N SER A 192 -2.59 -14.23 -4.19
CA SER A 192 -3.54 -15.31 -4.49
C SER A 192 -2.99 -16.40 -5.44
N ARG A 193 -1.90 -16.12 -6.16
CA ARG A 193 -1.29 -17.02 -7.15
C ARG A 193 -0.44 -18.15 -6.55
N HIS A 194 -0.45 -18.37 -5.23
CA HIS A 194 0.25 -19.50 -4.60
C HIS A 194 1.69 -19.66 -5.09
N LYS A 195 2.40 -18.55 -5.36
CA LYS A 195 3.84 -18.61 -5.61
C LYS A 195 4.50 -18.92 -4.27
N ILE A 196 4.58 -20.21 -3.96
CA ILE A 196 5.28 -20.71 -2.79
C ILE A 196 6.75 -20.33 -3.02
N GLU A 197 7.31 -19.52 -2.12
CA GLU A 197 8.75 -19.27 -2.15
C GLU A 197 9.48 -20.62 -2.11
N THR A 198 10.34 -20.86 -3.09
CA THR A 198 11.03 -22.15 -3.24
C THR A 198 12.08 -22.39 -2.17
N LEU A 199 12.53 -21.33 -1.49
CA LEU A 199 13.51 -21.36 -0.40
C LEU A 199 12.99 -20.53 0.77
N GLY A 200 13.04 -21.11 1.98
CA GLY A 200 12.67 -20.43 3.22
C GLY A 200 13.68 -19.36 3.64
N LEU A 201 13.31 -18.52 4.61
CA LEU A 201 14.16 -17.48 5.20
C LEU A 201 15.48 -18.04 5.72
N ILE A 202 15.43 -19.20 6.38
CA ILE A 202 16.60 -19.85 6.98
C ILE A 202 17.62 -20.23 5.91
N GLU A 203 17.15 -20.83 4.82
CA GLU A 203 18.02 -21.29 3.72
C GLU A 203 18.62 -20.10 2.97
N LYS A 204 17.80 -19.10 2.66
CA LYS A 204 18.26 -17.82 2.10
C LYS A 204 19.33 -17.17 2.97
N THR A 205 19.12 -17.13 4.29
CA THR A 205 20.09 -16.53 5.23
C THR A 205 21.39 -17.33 5.28
N LYS A 206 21.35 -18.66 5.28
CA LYS A 206 22.57 -19.49 5.24
C LYS A 206 23.39 -19.21 3.98
N GLY A 207 22.73 -19.09 2.82
CA GLY A 207 23.38 -18.72 1.56
C GLY A 207 24.07 -17.35 1.62
N LEU A 208 23.37 -16.33 2.16
CA LEU A 208 23.93 -14.98 2.36
C LEU A 208 25.14 -14.98 3.30
N LEU A 209 25.07 -15.69 4.43
CA LEU A 209 26.17 -15.79 5.38
C LEU A 209 27.40 -16.48 4.77
N ALA A 210 27.18 -17.55 4.00
CA ALA A 210 28.26 -18.25 3.29
C ALA A 210 28.94 -17.35 2.25
N ALA A 211 28.16 -16.55 1.51
CA ALA A 211 28.70 -15.57 0.56
C ALA A 211 29.48 -14.45 1.26
N ALA A 212 28.94 -13.91 2.36
CA ALA A 212 29.58 -12.82 3.12
C ALA A 212 30.92 -13.23 3.74
N ALA A 213 31.03 -14.47 4.22
CA ALA A 213 32.27 -15.04 4.77
C ALA A 213 33.42 -15.10 3.75
N LEU A 214 33.12 -15.05 2.45
CA LEU A 214 34.11 -15.06 1.37
C LEU A 214 34.57 -13.65 0.97
N GLN A 215 33.88 -12.59 1.40
CA GLN A 215 34.02 -11.25 0.80
C GLN A 215 34.37 -10.10 1.75
N THR A 216 34.30 -10.23 3.08
CA THR A 216 34.28 -9.03 3.95
C THR A 216 35.26 -9.01 5.13
N SER A 217 35.70 -7.78 5.45
CA SER A 217 36.55 -7.36 6.58
C SER A 217 35.78 -7.08 7.88
N GLY A 218 34.47 -7.39 7.92
CA GLY A 218 33.61 -7.27 9.11
C GLY A 218 33.24 -8.65 9.66
N SER A 219 32.66 -8.70 10.87
CA SER A 219 32.22 -9.96 11.47
C SER A 219 30.70 -10.07 11.53
N ILE A 220 30.15 -11.10 10.89
CA ILE A 220 28.73 -11.45 10.97
C ILE A 220 28.59 -12.69 11.87
N THR A 221 27.93 -12.52 13.02
CA THR A 221 27.69 -13.61 13.97
C THR A 221 26.21 -13.96 14.01
N LYS A 222 25.91 -15.25 13.84
CA LYS A 222 24.56 -15.78 14.07
C LYS A 222 24.24 -15.75 15.57
N ILE A 223 23.16 -15.07 15.94
CA ILE A 223 22.58 -15.16 17.28
C ILE A 223 21.54 -16.28 17.32
N ARG A 224 20.64 -16.33 16.32
CA ARG A 224 19.56 -17.32 16.26
C ARG A 224 19.10 -17.56 14.83
N LEU A 225 18.71 -18.80 14.53
CA LEU A 225 18.14 -19.19 13.24
C LEU A 225 17.25 -20.43 13.45
N ASN A 226 15.94 -20.26 13.52
CA ASN A 226 15.00 -21.34 13.85
C ASN A 226 13.59 -21.08 13.32
N LYS A 227 12.75 -22.12 13.37
CA LYS A 227 11.30 -21.98 13.15
C LYS A 227 10.66 -21.36 14.40
N ARG A 228 9.65 -20.52 14.19
CA ARG A 228 8.91 -19.85 15.26
C ARG A 228 7.44 -19.76 14.87
N GLU A 229 6.55 -20.06 15.81
CA GLU A 229 5.11 -19.86 15.62
C GLU A 229 4.64 -18.65 16.43
N VAL A 230 3.89 -17.75 15.78
CA VAL A 230 3.32 -16.56 16.42
C VAL A 230 1.86 -16.44 15.97
N ALA A 231 0.93 -16.40 16.93
CA ALA A 231 -0.51 -16.32 16.65
C ALA A 231 -1.01 -17.38 15.64
N GLY A 232 -0.51 -18.62 15.75
CA GLY A 232 -0.85 -19.72 14.84
C GLY A 232 -0.15 -19.68 13.48
N MET A 233 0.59 -18.61 13.16
CA MET A 233 1.38 -18.50 11.94
C MET A 233 2.72 -19.20 12.11
N LYS A 234 2.93 -20.27 11.34
CA LYS A 234 4.21 -20.98 11.28
C LYS A 234 5.18 -20.18 10.43
N GLY A 235 6.21 -19.62 11.06
CA GLY A 235 7.24 -18.82 10.41
C GLY A 235 8.66 -19.29 10.70
N GLU A 236 9.61 -18.53 10.17
CA GLU A 236 11.04 -18.69 10.40
C GLU A 236 11.62 -17.38 10.93
N GLU A 237 12.61 -17.46 11.82
CA GLU A 237 13.29 -16.33 12.45
C GLU A 237 14.79 -16.42 12.18
N SER A 238 15.39 -15.28 11.82
CA SER A 238 16.83 -15.09 11.66
C SER A 238 17.27 -13.86 12.43
N ILE A 239 18.19 -14.02 13.38
CA ILE A 239 18.76 -12.94 14.19
C ILE A 239 20.28 -13.00 14.03
N LEU A 240 20.82 -11.93 13.47
CA LEU A 240 22.23 -11.77 13.17
C LEU A 240 22.78 -10.53 13.89
N ARG A 241 24.04 -10.58 14.28
CA ARG A 241 24.83 -9.42 14.68
C ARG A 241 25.83 -9.14 13.58
N ILE A 242 25.86 -7.91 13.09
CA ILE A 242 26.86 -7.42 12.15
C ILE A 242 27.72 -6.41 12.90
N THR A 243 29.04 -6.58 12.84
CA THR A 243 30.01 -5.62 13.33
C THR A 243 30.78 -5.11 12.12
N GLU A 244 30.62 -3.83 11.82
CA GLU A 244 31.38 -3.11 10.79
C GLU A 244 32.81 -2.80 11.26
#